data_AF-A0A517XSC4-F1
#
_entry.id   AF-A0A517XSC4-F1
#
_cell.length_a   1.000
_cell.length_b   1.000
_cell.length_c   1.000
_cell.angle_alpha   90.00
_cell.angle_beta   90.00
_cell.angle_gamma   90.00
#
_symmetry.space_group_name_H-M   'P 1'
#
loop_
_entity.id
_entity.type
_entity.pdbx_description
1 polymer ?
#
loop_
_entity_poly.entity_id
_entity_poly.type
_entity_poly.pdbx_seq_one_letter_code
_entity_poly.pdbx_strand_id
1 'polypeptide(L)'
;MLVYESTEQLLAEPPARRYLHTILLTALRDKAERVEVRFMEGEGALYYRVKGSDWELTPPPDDLYPQLKDAVREAARLVQPDRPDTTILFGVPDARFEPMEVGWLTYQLGGYWVDIVARIDPREPYGYIRLDIDDPEEFADAAGDALEAYAATLTGEEEPAEPAS
;
A
#
# COMPACT_ATOMS: atom_id res chain seq x y z
N MET A 1 9.79 4.03 6.22
CA MET A 1 8.66 4.38 7.10
C MET A 1 7.77 5.33 6.34
N LEU A 2 6.46 5.19 6.49
CA LEU A 2 5.45 6.05 5.89
C LEU A 2 4.72 6.78 7.03
N VAL A 3 4.49 8.08 6.92
CA VAL A 3 3.92 8.90 8.02
C VAL A 3 2.88 9.82 7.44
N TYR A 4 1.64 9.71 7.93
CA TYR A 4 0.58 10.67 7.67
C TYR A 4 0.51 11.66 8.84
N GLU A 5 0.88 12.91 8.56
CA GLU A 5 0.84 14.00 9.55
C GLU A 5 -0.35 14.92 9.31
N SER A 6 -0.64 15.23 8.05
CA SER A 6 -1.72 16.12 7.64
C SER A 6 -2.07 15.93 6.17
N THR A 7 -3.22 16.47 5.77
CA THR A 7 -3.64 16.54 4.38
C THR A 7 -2.66 17.32 3.50
N GLU A 8 -2.08 18.41 4.00
CA GLU A 8 -1.06 19.20 3.29
C GLU A 8 0.21 18.39 3.02
N GLN A 9 0.68 17.64 4.02
CA GLN A 9 1.83 16.75 3.87
C GLN A 9 1.54 15.67 2.82
N LEU A 10 0.37 15.04 2.90
CA LEU A 10 -0.04 14.03 1.93
C LEU A 10 -0.09 14.59 0.49
N LEU A 11 -0.57 15.82 0.31
CA LEU A 11 -0.62 16.47 -1.00
C LEU A 11 0.77 16.79 -1.56
N ALA A 12 1.74 17.06 -0.69
CA ALA A 12 3.14 17.34 -1.05
C ALA A 12 3.96 16.09 -1.40
N GLU A 13 3.48 14.89 -1.07
CA GLU A 13 4.17 13.63 -1.38
C GLU A 13 4.26 13.38 -2.90
N PRO A 14 5.33 12.70 -3.38
CA PRO A 14 5.40 12.23 -4.76
C PRO A 14 4.18 11.38 -5.14
N PRO A 15 3.70 11.42 -6.40
CA PRO A 15 2.42 10.80 -6.79
C PRO A 15 2.26 9.33 -6.38
N ALA A 16 3.28 8.50 -6.60
CA ALA A 16 3.23 7.07 -6.24
C ALA A 16 3.17 6.86 -4.71
N ARG A 17 3.90 7.67 -3.95
CA ARG A 17 3.92 7.63 -2.48
C ARG A 17 2.62 8.14 -1.87
N ARG A 18 2.08 9.23 -2.41
CA ARG A 18 0.74 9.74 -2.07
C ARG A 18 -0.34 8.69 -2.35
N TYR A 19 -0.26 8.01 -3.49
CA TYR A 19 -1.19 6.94 -3.82
C TYR A 19 -1.07 5.73 -2.88
N LEU A 20 0.16 5.35 -2.49
CA LEU A 20 0.39 4.33 -1.46
C LEU A 20 -0.26 4.71 -0.12
N HIS A 21 -0.16 5.97 0.31
CA HIS A 21 -0.91 6.48 1.46
C HIS A 21 -2.41 6.30 1.30
N THR A 22 -2.98 6.73 0.15
CA THR A 22 -4.43 6.63 -0.09
C THR A 22 -4.91 5.19 -0.05
N ILE A 23 -4.15 4.25 -0.64
CA ILE A 23 -4.43 2.81 -0.54
C ILE A 23 -4.46 2.37 0.92
N LEU A 24 -3.41 2.67 1.69
CA LEU A 24 -3.31 2.21 3.08
C LEU A 24 -4.39 2.81 3.98
N LEU A 25 -4.68 4.10 3.85
CA LEU A 25 -5.78 4.74 4.56
C LEU A 25 -7.12 4.11 4.21
N THR A 26 -7.38 3.84 2.92
CA THR A 26 -8.62 3.20 2.49
C THR A 26 -8.74 1.79 3.05
N ALA A 27 -7.64 1.03 3.01
CA ALA A 27 -7.58 -0.31 3.57
C ALA A 27 -7.86 -0.32 5.07
N LEU A 28 -7.27 0.60 5.84
CA LEU A 28 -7.50 0.73 7.28
C LEU A 28 -8.94 1.14 7.60
N ARG A 29 -9.49 2.14 6.91
CA ARG A 29 -10.90 2.54 7.04
C ARG A 29 -11.84 1.36 6.81
N ASP A 30 -11.56 0.56 5.79
CA ASP A 30 -12.37 -0.59 5.40
C ASP A 30 -12.05 -1.87 6.20
N LYS A 31 -11.12 -1.79 7.17
CA LYS A 31 -10.71 -2.91 8.05
C LYS A 31 -10.15 -4.08 7.25
N ALA A 32 -9.38 -3.76 6.22
CA ALA A 32 -8.75 -4.75 5.36
C ALA A 32 -7.53 -5.37 6.05
N GLU A 33 -7.50 -6.70 6.11
CA GLU A 33 -6.36 -7.49 6.63
C GLU A 33 -5.25 -7.64 5.58
N ARG A 34 -5.54 -7.32 4.32
CA ARG A 34 -4.58 -7.38 3.21
C ARG A 34 -4.90 -6.40 2.12
N VAL A 35 -3.85 -5.80 1.57
CA VAL A 35 -3.85 -5.16 0.25
C VAL A 35 -2.96 -5.95 -0.69
N GLU A 36 -3.42 -6.21 -1.91
CA GLU A 36 -2.62 -6.85 -2.95
C GLU A 36 -2.72 -6.06 -4.26
N VAL A 37 -1.56 -5.69 -4.81
CA VAL A 37 -1.44 -5.14 -6.16
C VAL A 37 -0.85 -6.23 -7.04
N ARG A 38 -1.58 -6.66 -8.07
CA ARG A 38 -1.09 -7.62 -9.06
C ARG A 38 -0.63 -6.88 -10.30
N PHE A 39 0.52 -7.32 -10.81
CA PHE A 39 1.17 -6.76 -11.96
C PHE A 39 1.03 -7.69 -13.15
N MET A 40 0.40 -7.19 -14.21
CA MET A 40 0.17 -7.87 -15.48
C MET A 40 0.75 -7.04 -16.63
N GLU A 41 0.74 -7.60 -17.83
CA GLU A 41 1.29 -6.91 -19.00
C GLU A 41 0.40 -5.73 -19.40
N GLY A 42 0.85 -4.51 -19.07
CA GLY A 42 0.16 -3.27 -19.41
C GLY A 42 -1.00 -2.88 -18.50
N GLU A 43 -1.32 -3.69 -17.48
CA GLU A 43 -2.41 -3.41 -16.54
C GLU A 43 -2.07 -3.90 -15.13
N GLY A 44 -2.65 -3.25 -14.13
CA GLY A 44 -2.56 -3.65 -12.73
C GLY A 44 -3.93 -3.92 -12.14
N ALA A 45 -4.02 -4.83 -11.18
CA ALA A 45 -5.24 -5.07 -10.41
C ALA A 45 -4.99 -4.82 -8.92
N LEU A 46 -5.94 -4.19 -8.24
CA LEU A 46 -5.87 -3.88 -6.81
C LEU A 46 -6.96 -4.67 -6.07
N TYR A 47 -6.58 -5.35 -5.00
CA TYR A 47 -7.48 -6.16 -4.17
C TYR A 47 -7.33 -5.82 -2.70
N TYR A 48 -8.45 -5.78 -1.98
CA TYR A 48 -8.47 -5.83 -0.51
C TYR A 48 -9.04 -7.15 -0.03
N ARG A 49 -8.52 -7.65 1.09
CA ARG A 49 -9.17 -8.70 1.86
C ARG A 49 -9.81 -8.11 3.09
N VAL A 50 -11.10 -8.32 3.27
CA VAL A 50 -11.85 -7.90 4.45
C VAL A 50 -12.57 -9.11 5.02
N LYS A 51 -12.28 -9.47 6.27
CA LYS A 51 -12.87 -10.63 6.96
C LYS A 51 -12.75 -11.92 6.13
N GLY A 52 -11.54 -12.17 5.61
CA GLY A 52 -11.24 -13.34 4.79
C GLY A 52 -11.79 -13.33 3.35
N SER A 53 -12.53 -12.29 2.92
CA SER A 53 -13.08 -12.20 1.56
C SER A 53 -12.31 -11.19 0.71
N ASP A 54 -11.94 -11.58 -0.52
CA ASP A 54 -11.25 -10.71 -1.47
C ASP A 54 -12.22 -9.86 -2.28
N TRP A 55 -11.91 -8.58 -2.42
CA TRP A 55 -12.66 -7.59 -3.19
C TRP A 55 -11.72 -6.90 -4.16
N GLU A 56 -12.10 -6.90 -5.44
CA GLU A 56 -11.39 -6.15 -6.47
C GLU A 56 -11.81 -4.68 -6.42
N LEU A 57 -10.82 -3.79 -6.48
CA LEU A 57 -11.00 -2.35 -6.45
C LEU A 57 -10.71 -1.75 -7.82
N THR A 58 -10.91 -0.44 -7.94
CA THR A 58 -10.44 0.32 -9.09
C THR A 58 -8.94 0.08 -9.27
N PRO A 59 -8.50 -0.31 -10.48
CA PRO A 59 -7.10 -0.58 -10.74
C PRO A 59 -6.24 0.66 -10.51
N PRO A 60 -4.94 0.51 -10.19
CA PRO A 60 -4.06 1.65 -10.08
C PRO A 60 -3.95 2.41 -11.40
N PRO A 61 -3.81 3.76 -11.38
CA PRO A 61 -3.61 4.55 -12.59
C PRO A 61 -2.37 4.10 -13.37
N ASP A 62 -2.45 4.08 -14.70
CA ASP A 62 -1.40 3.57 -15.60
C ASP A 62 -0.03 4.25 -15.41
N ASP A 63 -0.02 5.52 -15.03
CA ASP A 63 1.19 6.29 -14.76
C ASP A 63 1.81 5.97 -13.40
N LEU A 64 1.01 5.56 -12.42
CA LEU A 64 1.45 5.23 -11.06
C LEU A 64 1.78 3.75 -10.89
N TYR A 65 1.04 2.86 -11.56
CA TYR A 65 1.16 1.42 -11.48
C TYR A 65 2.62 0.92 -11.57
N PRO A 66 3.44 1.34 -12.56
CA PRO A 66 4.82 0.88 -12.67
C PRO A 66 5.73 1.34 -11.53
N GLN A 67 5.33 2.37 -10.78
CA GLN A 67 6.13 3.00 -9.72
C GLN A 67 5.84 2.42 -8.34
N LEU A 68 4.79 1.60 -8.19
CA LEU A 68 4.32 1.17 -6.87
C LEU A 68 5.30 0.24 -6.15
N LYS A 69 6.00 -0.64 -6.86
CA LYS A 69 7.00 -1.51 -6.23
C LYS A 69 8.13 -0.68 -5.62
N ASP A 70 8.60 0.32 -6.35
CA ASP A 70 9.66 1.21 -5.87
C ASP A 70 9.18 2.07 -4.70
N ALA A 71 7.95 2.60 -4.75
CA ALA A 71 7.36 3.32 -3.62
C ALA A 71 7.29 2.46 -2.34
N VAL A 72 6.93 1.17 -2.47
CA VAL A 72 6.92 0.24 -1.32
C VAL A 72 8.34 -0.12 -0.87
N ARG A 73 9.30 -0.31 -1.79
CA ARG A 73 10.72 -0.54 -1.46
C ARG A 73 11.33 0.63 -0.68
N GLU A 74 11.00 1.86 -1.05
CA GLU A 74 11.44 3.06 -0.34
C GLU A 74 10.77 3.21 1.03
N ALA A 75 9.50 2.83 1.14
CA ALA A 75 8.73 2.94 2.38
C ALA A 75 9.04 1.80 3.38
N ALA A 76 9.39 0.61 2.92
CA ALA A 76 9.59 -0.57 3.73
C ALA A 76 11.06 -0.82 4.09
N ARG A 77 11.30 -1.50 5.21
CA ARG A 77 12.57 -2.17 5.50
C ARG A 77 12.50 -3.59 4.99
N LEU A 78 13.09 -3.83 3.83
CA LEU A 78 13.05 -5.13 3.15
C LEU A 78 14.27 -6.00 3.49
N VAL A 79 14.03 -7.29 3.58
CA VAL A 79 15.04 -8.34 3.64
C VAL A 79 14.81 -9.26 2.44
N GLN A 80 15.86 -9.51 1.67
CA GLN A 80 15.85 -10.60 0.69
C GLN A 80 16.32 -11.85 1.42
N PRO A 81 15.46 -12.87 1.61
CA PRO A 81 15.91 -14.12 2.20
C PRO A 81 17.00 -14.72 1.30
N ASP A 82 18.04 -15.27 1.93
CA ASP A 82 19.10 -15.97 1.20
C ASP A 82 18.49 -17.04 0.30
N ARG A 83 19.04 -17.16 -0.92
CA ARG A 83 18.66 -18.24 -1.83
C ARG A 83 18.90 -19.56 -1.09
N PRO A 84 17.88 -20.43 -0.91
CA PRO A 84 18.14 -21.74 -0.34
C PRO A 84 19.16 -22.47 -1.23
N ASP A 85 20.10 -23.21 -0.63
CA ASP A 85 21.10 -24.05 -1.33
C ASP A 85 20.46 -25.15 -2.21
N THR A 86 19.13 -25.22 -2.24
CA THR A 86 18.34 -26.11 -3.08
C THR A 86 18.48 -25.74 -4.55
N THR A 87 19.05 -26.66 -5.33
CA THR A 87 18.97 -26.64 -6.79
C THR A 87 17.52 -26.84 -7.22
N ILE A 88 16.92 -25.85 -7.88
CA ILE A 88 15.60 -25.99 -8.49
C ILE A 88 15.74 -26.90 -9.72
N LEU A 89 15.23 -28.13 -9.62
CA LEU A 89 15.30 -29.16 -10.66
C LEU A 89 14.25 -29.00 -11.77
N PHE A 90 13.34 -28.01 -11.67
CA PHE A 90 12.27 -27.79 -12.63
C PHE A 90 12.09 -26.29 -12.94
N GLY A 91 12.18 -25.95 -14.23
CA GLY A 91 11.92 -24.62 -14.79
C GLY A 91 12.00 -24.68 -16.30
N VAL A 92 11.32 -23.76 -17.01
CA VAL A 92 11.56 -23.57 -18.44
C VAL A 92 13.02 -23.10 -18.65
N PRO A 93 13.65 -23.36 -19.82
CA PRO A 93 15.07 -23.06 -20.06
C PRO A 93 15.53 -21.61 -19.77
N ASP A 94 14.59 -20.66 -19.59
CA ASP A 94 14.85 -19.26 -19.23
C ASP A 94 14.24 -18.81 -17.88
N ALA A 95 13.68 -19.73 -17.08
CA ALA A 95 13.10 -19.41 -15.78
C ALA A 95 14.18 -18.97 -14.80
N ARG A 96 14.23 -17.67 -14.49
CA ARG A 96 15.05 -17.15 -13.40
C ARG A 96 14.28 -17.28 -12.09
N PHE A 97 14.91 -17.89 -11.10
CA PHE A 97 14.44 -17.76 -9.72
C PHE A 97 14.86 -16.39 -9.21
N GLU A 98 13.87 -15.56 -8.90
CA GLU A 98 14.08 -14.27 -8.25
C GLU A 98 13.47 -14.35 -6.84
N PRO A 99 14.26 -14.17 -5.77
CA PRO A 99 13.78 -14.32 -4.41
C PRO A 99 12.76 -13.23 -4.08
N MET A 100 11.64 -13.62 -3.47
CA MET A 100 10.65 -12.68 -2.97
C MET A 100 11.28 -11.73 -1.96
N GLU A 101 11.06 -10.43 -2.11
CA GLU A 101 11.47 -9.43 -1.12
C GLU A 101 10.42 -9.41 0.00
N VAL A 102 10.84 -9.56 1.26
CA VAL A 102 9.92 -9.59 2.41
C VAL A 102 10.42 -8.64 3.48
N GLY A 103 9.53 -7.85 4.07
CA GLY A 103 9.92 -6.92 5.11
C GLY A 103 8.75 -6.27 5.82
N TRP A 104 9.04 -5.14 6.45
CA TRP A 104 8.09 -4.41 7.27
C TRP A 104 8.00 -2.96 6.82
N LEU A 105 6.77 -2.49 6.62
CA LEU A 105 6.43 -1.10 6.45
C LEU A 105 5.71 -0.65 7.72
N THR A 106 6.36 0.20 8.49
CA THR A 106 5.69 0.88 9.61
C THR A 106 4.99 2.13 9.08
N TYR A 107 3.67 2.20 9.28
CA TYR A 107 2.82 3.31 8.91
C TYR A 107 2.36 4.06 10.16
N GLN A 108 2.73 5.34 10.26
CA GLN A 108 2.27 6.20 11.34
C GLN A 108 1.07 7.01 10.86
N LEU A 109 -0.03 6.94 11.62
CA LEU A 109 -1.27 7.67 11.38
C LEU A 109 -1.60 8.50 12.63
N GLY A 110 -1.27 9.78 12.61
CA GLY A 110 -1.36 10.63 13.80
C GLY A 110 -0.48 10.08 14.94
N GLY A 111 -1.11 9.73 16.07
CA GLY A 111 -0.44 9.12 17.23
C GLY A 111 -0.29 7.60 17.17
N TYR A 112 -0.83 6.96 16.13
CA TYR A 112 -0.92 5.50 16.01
C TYR A 112 0.16 4.94 15.08
N TRP A 113 0.58 3.70 15.35
CA TRP A 113 1.60 2.99 14.58
C TRP A 113 1.02 1.65 14.12
N VAL A 114 1.05 1.43 12.82
CA VAL A 114 0.60 0.19 12.17
C VAL A 114 1.82 -0.50 11.57
N ASP A 115 2.08 -1.73 11.96
CA ASP A 115 3.11 -2.54 11.32
C ASP A 115 2.50 -3.40 10.21
N ILE A 116 3.04 -3.26 9.01
CA ILE A 116 2.51 -3.90 7.81
C ILE A 116 3.59 -4.81 7.23
N VAL A 117 3.28 -6.09 7.06
CA VAL A 117 4.20 -7.02 6.40
C VAL A 117 4.13 -6.80 4.89
N ALA A 118 5.23 -6.34 4.31
CA ALA A 118 5.36 -6.14 2.88
C ALA A 118 6.01 -7.37 2.22
N ARG A 119 5.42 -7.84 1.12
CA ARG A 119 6.00 -8.84 0.22
C ARG A 119 5.96 -8.31 -1.19
N ILE A 120 7.09 -8.35 -1.88
CA ILE A 120 7.21 -7.89 -3.27
C ILE A 120 7.78 -9.05 -4.08
N ASP A 121 7.06 -9.42 -5.13
CA ASP A 121 7.58 -10.24 -6.21
C ASP A 121 8.42 -9.35 -7.14
N PRO A 122 9.74 -9.57 -7.23
CA PRO A 122 10.65 -8.67 -7.93
C PRO A 122 10.55 -8.75 -9.45
N ARG A 123 9.86 -9.76 -10.00
CA ARG A 123 9.74 -9.98 -11.45
C ARG A 123 9.13 -8.74 -12.10
N GLU A 124 9.61 -8.31 -13.26
CA GLU A 124 9.03 -7.21 -14.02
C GLU A 124 8.73 -7.65 -15.47
N PRO A 125 7.65 -7.17 -16.11
CA PRO A 125 6.61 -6.26 -15.60
C PRO A 125 5.49 -6.98 -14.82
N TYR A 126 5.68 -8.26 -14.46
CA TYR A 126 4.68 -9.12 -13.81
C TYR A 126 4.80 -9.10 -12.27
N GLY A 127 4.10 -9.99 -11.56
CA GLY A 127 4.30 -10.19 -10.12
C GLY A 127 3.24 -9.52 -9.25
N TYR A 128 3.57 -9.21 -8.01
CA TYR A 128 2.64 -8.63 -7.05
C TYR A 128 3.37 -7.88 -5.92
N ILE A 129 2.63 -6.96 -5.30
CA ILE A 129 2.90 -6.45 -3.95
C ILE A 129 1.78 -6.99 -3.06
N ARG A 130 2.13 -7.50 -1.88
CA ARG A 130 1.18 -7.87 -0.84
C ARG A 130 1.56 -7.20 0.47
N LEU A 131 0.61 -6.46 1.03
CA LEU A 131 0.72 -5.77 2.31
C LEU A 131 -0.28 -6.43 3.27
N ASP A 132 0.21 -7.21 4.23
CA ASP A 132 -0.66 -7.74 5.30
C ASP A 132 -0.65 -6.76 6.48
N ILE A 133 -1.84 -6.38 6.93
CA ILE A 133 -2.05 -5.37 7.97
C ILE A 133 -2.48 -6.08 9.25
N ASP A 134 -1.79 -5.79 10.34
CA ASP A 134 -2.14 -6.32 11.67
C ASP A 134 -3.20 -5.43 12.32
N ASP A 135 -4.21 -6.07 12.92
CA ASP A 135 -5.32 -5.42 13.68
C ASP A 135 -5.89 -4.12 13.04
N PRO A 136 -6.31 -4.13 11.75
CA PRO A 136 -6.70 -2.93 11.02
C PRO A 136 -7.90 -2.19 11.64
N GLU A 137 -8.75 -2.87 12.41
CA GLU A 137 -9.90 -2.30 13.11
C GLU A 137 -9.54 -1.20 14.11
N GLU A 138 -8.34 -1.22 14.70
CA GLU A 138 -7.93 -0.22 15.70
C GLU A 138 -7.70 1.17 15.08
N PHE A 139 -7.53 1.22 13.76
CA PHE A 139 -7.14 2.42 13.02
C PHE A 139 -8.23 2.94 12.08
N ALA A 140 -9.37 2.23 12.00
CA ALA A 140 -10.40 2.49 11.00
C ALA A 140 -10.99 3.91 11.09
N ASP A 141 -11.26 4.38 12.31
CA ASP A 141 -11.83 5.71 12.55
C ASP A 141 -10.83 6.81 12.16
N ALA A 142 -9.59 6.73 12.65
CA ALA A 142 -8.53 7.68 12.31
C ALA A 142 -8.22 7.72 10.80
N ALA A 143 -8.31 6.57 10.12
CA ALA A 143 -8.12 6.50 8.68
C ALA A 143 -9.30 7.08 7.90
N GLY A 144 -10.53 6.91 8.41
CA GLY A 144 -11.73 7.56 7.91
C GLY A 144 -11.60 9.08 7.95
N ASP A 145 -11.27 9.64 9.12
CA ASP A 145 -11.09 11.08 9.33
C ASP A 145 -10.03 11.66 8.39
N ALA A 146 -8.89 10.97 8.24
CA ALA A 146 -7.81 11.38 7.34
C ALA A 146 -8.26 11.42 5.87
N LEU A 147 -9.04 10.43 5.43
CA LEU A 147 -9.56 10.38 4.06
C LEU A 147 -10.63 11.45 3.82
N GLU A 148 -11.48 11.71 4.81
CA GLU A 148 -12.50 12.76 4.72
C GLU A 148 -11.85 14.14 4.59
N ALA A 149 -10.88 14.46 5.45
CA ALA A 149 -10.10 15.69 5.36
C ALA A 149 -9.37 15.84 4.01
N TYR A 150 -8.78 14.75 3.52
CA TYR A 150 -8.15 14.72 2.19
C TYR A 150 -9.16 14.97 1.07
N ALA A 151 -10.33 14.32 1.09
CA ALA A 151 -11.38 14.50 0.09
C ALA A 151 -11.93 15.92 0.09
N ALA A 152 -12.22 16.49 1.27
CA ALA A 152 -12.70 17.86 1.44
C ALA A 152 -11.72 18.89 0.84
N THR A 153 -10.42 18.67 1.02
CA THR A 153 -9.39 19.54 0.43
C THR A 153 -9.35 19.44 -1.10
N LEU A 154 -9.62 18.25 -1.67
CA LEU A 154 -9.69 18.07 -3.13
C LEU A 154 -10.95 18.70 -3.74
N THR A 155 -12.07 18.75 -3.01
CA THR A 155 -13.33 19.36 -3.47
C THR A 155 -13.40 20.86 -3.21
N GLY A 156 -12.50 21.40 -2.37
CA GLY A 156 -12.51 22.81 -1.94
C GLY A 156 -13.58 23.12 -0.89
N GLU A 157 -14.08 22.09 -0.21
CA GLU A 157 -15.04 22.20 0.89
C GLU A 157 -14.26 22.27 2.22
N GLU A 158 -13.61 23.39 2.52
CA GLU A 158 -13.10 23.61 3.88
C GLU A 158 -14.31 23.74 4.84
N GLU A 159 -14.28 23.01 5.96
CA GLU A 159 -15.28 23.09 7.03
C GLU A 159 -15.56 24.56 7.40
N PRO A 160 -16.83 24.99 7.52
CA PRO A 160 -17.13 26.33 7.97
C PRO A 160 -16.64 26.47 9.41
N ALA A 161 -15.64 27.32 9.62
CA ALA A 161 -15.15 27.69 10.94
C ALA A 161 -16.33 28.00 11.87
N GLU A 162 -16.43 27.29 13.00
CA GLU A 162 -17.44 27.56 14.02
C GLU A 162 -17.43 29.06 14.36
N PRO A 163 -18.58 29.75 14.34
CA PRO A 163 -18.63 31.14 14.77
C PRO A 163 -18.36 31.18 16.28
N ALA A 164 -17.23 31.78 16.65
CA ALA A 164 -16.90 32.09 18.04
C ALA A 164 -18.08 32.79 18.72
N SER A 165 -18.63 32.13 19.75
CA SER A 165 -19.68 32.67 20.62
C SER A 165 -19.10 33.24 21.90
#